data_AF-A0A2E2TBW5-F1
#
_entry.id   AF-A0A2E2TBW5-F1
#
_cell.length_a   1.000
_cell.length_b   1.000
_cell.length_c   1.000
_cell.angle_alpha   90.00
_cell.angle_beta   90.00
_cell.angle_gamma   90.00
#
_symmetry.space_group_name_H-M   'P 1'
#
loop_
_entity.id
_entity.type
_entity.pdbx_description
1 polymer ?
#
loop_
_entity_poly.entity_id
_entity_poly.type
_entity_poly.pdbx_seq_one_letter_code
_entity_poly.pdbx_strand_id
1 'polypeptide(L)'
;MLQKSLLFIFILAVSFIPSEAFSKEKVVDKSGRKPKWVKEEKTNLFRVQVKSETLFTSKQKAKNQFEQTLKNIIVQRLGAKSDSLKKVRISRFIDRYHWAEIKGISFAEIYGIHDTLLLDSYWEKYRLSKGGYLFKFHALYNCSSEEIEKIANQFEQLDTRITSRIEPIRTKMKGKNSISWLFEAKDTLFSILEVAPQNYHDNILSMITQIEENLAIVKIEIVRREKSFIKFQATMNGSLIPIRDKPKVSSTCAKITNVSITENFCTIEFDSRYCLKQDPESGFKIDLGAGNHALRRSILIF
;
A
#
# COMPACT_ATOMS: atom_id res chain seq x y z
N MET A 1 32.85 -70.47 -38.98
CA MET A 1 31.43 -70.66 -38.58
C MET A 1 31.18 -70.05 -37.20
N LEU A 2 31.35 -68.73 -37.05
CA LEU A 2 31.19 -68.05 -35.73
C LEU A 2 30.56 -66.66 -35.86
N GLN A 3 29.79 -66.43 -36.92
CA GLN A 3 29.23 -65.11 -37.25
C GLN A 3 27.71 -65.11 -37.47
N LYS A 4 27.05 -66.28 -37.34
CA LYS A 4 25.59 -66.41 -37.50
C LYS A 4 24.81 -66.55 -36.18
N SER A 5 25.48 -66.92 -35.07
CA SER A 5 24.81 -67.12 -33.77
C SER A 5 24.73 -65.87 -32.89
N LEU A 6 25.44 -64.78 -33.23
CA LEU A 6 25.37 -63.51 -32.50
C LEU A 6 24.27 -62.57 -33.02
N LEU A 7 23.80 -62.76 -34.26
CA LEU A 7 22.75 -61.93 -34.85
C LEU A 7 21.34 -62.27 -34.31
N PHE A 8 21.14 -63.50 -33.83
CA PHE A 8 19.83 -63.95 -33.31
C PHE A 8 19.57 -63.53 -31.86
N ILE A 9 20.62 -63.26 -31.07
CA ILE A 9 20.48 -62.78 -29.69
C ILE A 9 20.23 -61.27 -29.66
N PHE A 10 20.70 -60.53 -30.68
CA PHE A 10 20.47 -59.08 -30.77
C PHE A 10 19.07 -58.71 -31.28
N ILE A 11 18.40 -59.61 -32.02
CA ILE A 11 17.04 -59.37 -32.53
C ILE A 11 15.95 -59.70 -31.49
N LEU A 12 16.23 -60.56 -30.50
CA LEU A 12 15.27 -60.86 -29.41
C LEU A 12 15.33 -59.88 -28.22
N ALA A 13 16.36 -59.02 -28.15
CA ALA A 13 16.51 -58.03 -27.08
C ALA A 13 15.90 -56.65 -27.41
N VAL A 14 15.43 -56.43 -28.64
CA VAL A 14 14.88 -55.14 -29.11
C VAL A 14 13.34 -55.11 -29.10
N SER A 15 12.68 -56.17 -28.62
CA SER A 15 11.21 -56.24 -28.55
C SER A 15 10.61 -55.90 -27.17
N PHE A 16 11.44 -55.66 -26.16
CA PHE A 16 10.97 -55.21 -24.84
C PHE A 16 11.13 -53.69 -24.73
N ILE A 17 10.41 -52.96 -25.59
CA ILE A 17 10.03 -51.59 -25.23
C ILE A 17 9.03 -51.78 -24.09
N PRO A 18 9.34 -51.38 -22.84
CA PRO A 18 8.30 -51.30 -21.84
C PRO A 18 7.27 -50.34 -22.40
N SER A 19 6.12 -50.85 -22.80
CA SER A 19 4.96 -50.02 -23.03
C SER A 19 4.73 -49.31 -21.71
N GLU A 20 5.14 -48.04 -21.61
CA GLU A 20 4.54 -47.13 -20.67
C GLU A 20 3.06 -47.16 -21.01
N ALA A 21 2.34 -48.05 -20.34
CA ALA A 21 0.91 -48.06 -20.35
C ALA A 21 0.54 -46.66 -19.93
N PHE A 22 0.07 -45.85 -20.88
CA PHE A 22 -0.60 -44.60 -20.60
C PHE A 22 -1.72 -44.96 -19.64
N SER A 23 -1.45 -44.81 -18.36
CA SER A 23 -2.41 -45.05 -17.31
C SER A 23 -3.54 -44.08 -17.58
N LYS A 24 -4.65 -44.60 -18.07
CA LYS A 24 -5.86 -43.81 -18.27
C LYS A 24 -6.35 -43.42 -16.89
N GLU A 25 -6.15 -42.15 -16.54
CA GLU A 25 -6.76 -41.52 -15.37
C GLU A 25 -8.27 -41.84 -15.40
N LYS A 26 -8.77 -42.62 -14.42
CA LYS A 26 -10.20 -42.99 -14.37
C LYS A 26 -10.93 -42.00 -13.48
N VAL A 27 -11.96 -41.35 -14.01
CA VAL A 27 -12.88 -40.54 -13.19
C VAL A 27 -13.62 -41.46 -12.22
N VAL A 28 -13.48 -41.18 -10.93
CA VAL A 28 -14.13 -41.94 -9.85
C VAL A 28 -15.24 -41.14 -9.17
N ASP A 29 -15.22 -39.81 -9.26
CA ASP A 29 -16.25 -38.94 -8.67
C ASP A 29 -16.30 -37.59 -9.40
N LYS A 30 -17.40 -36.84 -9.27
CA LYS A 30 -17.60 -35.52 -9.90
C LYS A 30 -18.69 -34.71 -9.20
N SER A 31 -18.65 -33.40 -9.37
CA SER A 31 -19.62 -32.46 -8.75
C SER A 31 -21.04 -32.51 -9.31
N GLY A 32 -21.27 -33.23 -10.42
CA GLY A 32 -22.59 -33.31 -11.05
C GLY A 32 -22.52 -33.65 -12.54
N ARG A 33 -23.54 -33.24 -13.30
CA ARG A 33 -23.53 -33.35 -14.77
C ARG A 33 -22.52 -32.36 -15.33
N LYS A 34 -21.56 -32.85 -16.13
CA LYS A 34 -20.55 -32.02 -16.79
C LYS A 34 -21.22 -30.89 -17.60
N PRO A 35 -21.02 -29.61 -17.23
CA PRO A 35 -21.62 -28.49 -17.94
C PRO A 35 -21.12 -28.39 -19.39
N LYS A 36 -21.92 -27.76 -20.26
CA LYS A 36 -21.57 -27.56 -21.68
C LYS A 36 -20.31 -26.69 -21.84
N TRP A 37 -20.20 -25.62 -21.06
CA TRP A 37 -19.06 -24.69 -21.08
C TRP A 37 -17.71 -25.32 -20.74
N VAL A 38 -17.70 -26.50 -20.08
CA VAL A 38 -16.47 -27.28 -19.82
C VAL A 38 -15.96 -27.97 -21.09
N LYS A 39 -16.85 -28.25 -22.06
CA LYS A 39 -16.53 -28.92 -23.33
C LYS A 39 -16.32 -27.96 -24.51
N GLU A 40 -16.84 -26.75 -24.41
CA GLU A 40 -16.74 -25.75 -25.48
C GLU A 40 -15.28 -25.27 -25.64
N GLU A 41 -14.79 -25.08 -26.86
CA GLU A 41 -13.43 -24.57 -27.05
C GLU A 41 -13.35 -23.05 -26.92
N LYS A 42 -14.42 -22.32 -27.24
CA LYS A 42 -14.47 -20.85 -27.19
C LYS A 42 -15.67 -20.36 -26.39
N THR A 43 -15.40 -19.55 -25.37
CA THR A 43 -16.40 -18.81 -24.59
C THR A 43 -15.90 -17.37 -24.45
N ASN A 44 -16.78 -16.36 -24.50
CA ASN A 44 -16.42 -14.97 -24.19
C ASN A 44 -16.18 -14.74 -22.68
N LEU A 45 -16.40 -15.78 -21.87
CA LEU A 45 -16.24 -15.78 -20.42
C LEU A 45 -14.88 -16.36 -20.03
N PHE A 46 -14.36 -15.94 -18.88
CA PHE A 46 -13.04 -16.34 -18.42
C PHE A 46 -13.08 -17.70 -17.73
N ARG A 47 -12.22 -18.63 -18.18
CA ARG A 47 -12.21 -20.01 -17.69
C ARG A 47 -10.88 -20.36 -17.05
N VAL A 48 -10.96 -21.00 -15.88
CA VAL A 48 -9.80 -21.54 -15.18
C VAL A 48 -9.93 -23.04 -15.06
N GLN A 49 -8.86 -23.74 -15.39
CA GLN A 49 -8.75 -25.19 -15.21
C GLN A 49 -7.46 -25.50 -14.47
N VAL A 50 -7.56 -26.23 -13.36
CA VAL A 50 -6.40 -26.64 -12.56
C VAL A 50 -6.54 -28.09 -12.11
N LYS A 51 -5.41 -28.75 -11.86
CA LYS A 51 -5.34 -30.11 -11.32
C LYS A 51 -4.52 -30.10 -10.03
N SER A 52 -4.96 -30.77 -8.97
CA SER A 52 -4.20 -30.96 -7.71
C SER A 52 -4.69 -32.16 -6.91
N GLU A 53 -3.95 -32.56 -5.89
CA GLU A 53 -4.19 -33.78 -5.10
C GLU A 53 -5.49 -33.72 -4.27
N THR A 54 -5.96 -32.51 -3.94
CA THR A 54 -7.21 -32.30 -3.18
C THR A 54 -8.12 -31.28 -3.86
N LEU A 55 -9.43 -31.40 -3.64
CA LEU A 55 -10.40 -30.41 -4.15
C LEU A 55 -10.12 -29.01 -3.58
N PHE A 56 -9.76 -28.92 -2.31
CA PHE A 56 -9.44 -27.66 -1.65
C PHE A 56 -8.25 -26.96 -2.33
N THR A 57 -7.15 -27.67 -2.56
CA THR A 57 -5.97 -27.10 -3.23
C THR A 57 -6.26 -26.70 -4.67
N SER A 58 -7.06 -27.50 -5.40
CA SER A 58 -7.53 -27.14 -6.74
C SER A 58 -8.37 -25.85 -6.72
N LYS A 59 -9.31 -25.69 -5.78
CA LYS A 59 -10.09 -24.44 -5.64
C LYS A 59 -9.20 -23.23 -5.37
N GLN A 60 -8.24 -23.34 -4.45
CA GLN A 60 -7.31 -22.26 -4.13
C GLN A 60 -6.41 -21.87 -5.32
N LYS A 61 -5.88 -22.85 -6.06
CA LYS A 61 -5.11 -22.56 -7.28
C LYS A 61 -5.95 -21.87 -8.34
N ALA A 62 -7.20 -22.28 -8.51
CA ALA A 62 -8.09 -21.66 -9.48
C ALA A 62 -8.41 -20.20 -9.12
N LYS A 63 -8.65 -19.93 -7.84
CA LYS A 63 -8.79 -18.57 -7.30
C LYS A 63 -7.55 -17.73 -7.59
N ASN A 64 -6.36 -18.22 -7.21
CA ASN A 64 -5.12 -17.46 -7.39
C ASN A 64 -4.83 -17.18 -8.86
N GLN A 65 -5.03 -18.17 -9.75
CA GLN A 65 -4.86 -17.99 -11.18
C GLN A 65 -5.86 -16.95 -11.75
N PHE A 66 -7.10 -16.97 -11.28
CA PHE A 66 -8.10 -15.97 -11.65
C PHE A 66 -7.69 -14.56 -11.23
N GLU A 67 -7.39 -14.36 -9.94
CA GLU A 67 -7.06 -13.05 -9.39
C GLU A 67 -5.79 -12.47 -10.04
N GLN A 68 -4.76 -13.28 -10.28
CA GLN A 68 -3.56 -12.83 -11.01
C GLN A 68 -3.87 -12.42 -12.45
N THR A 69 -4.74 -13.17 -13.12
CA THR A 69 -5.14 -12.82 -14.50
C THR A 69 -5.94 -11.52 -14.52
N LEU A 70 -6.87 -11.37 -13.57
CA LEU A 70 -7.69 -10.16 -13.43
C LEU A 70 -6.83 -8.93 -13.14
N LYS A 71 -5.87 -9.03 -12.21
CA LYS A 71 -4.89 -7.97 -11.94
C LYS A 71 -4.18 -7.53 -13.23
N ASN A 72 -3.70 -8.50 -14.03
CA ASN A 72 -3.04 -8.20 -15.28
C ASN A 72 -3.98 -7.51 -16.28
N ILE A 73 -5.22 -7.97 -16.42
CA ILE A 73 -6.22 -7.34 -17.30
C ILE A 73 -6.47 -5.89 -16.89
N ILE A 74 -6.68 -5.62 -15.61
CA ILE A 74 -6.92 -4.27 -15.10
C ILE A 74 -5.68 -3.38 -15.27
N VAL A 75 -4.47 -3.89 -14.98
CA VAL A 75 -3.21 -3.16 -15.24
C VAL A 75 -3.07 -2.79 -16.72
N GLN A 76 -3.42 -3.70 -17.63
CA GLN A 76 -3.39 -3.44 -19.07
C GLN A 76 -4.43 -2.38 -19.47
N ARG A 77 -5.66 -2.52 -18.97
CA ARG A 77 -6.78 -1.61 -19.28
C ARG A 77 -6.47 -0.17 -18.84
N LEU A 78 -5.87 -0.01 -17.66
CA LEU A 78 -5.54 1.28 -17.06
C LEU A 78 -4.19 1.86 -17.54
N GLY A 79 -3.54 1.23 -18.52
CA GLY A 79 -2.23 1.69 -19.02
C GLY A 79 -1.10 1.66 -17.98
N ALA A 80 -1.26 0.94 -16.86
CA ALA A 80 -0.36 0.98 -15.70
C ALA A 80 0.86 0.05 -15.83
N LYS A 81 1.24 -0.34 -17.06
CA LYS A 81 2.32 -1.33 -17.28
C LYS A 81 3.70 -0.86 -16.82
N SER A 82 3.98 0.44 -16.83
CA SER A 82 5.25 1.02 -16.37
C SER A 82 5.19 1.57 -14.94
N ASP A 83 3.99 1.74 -14.38
CA ASP A 83 3.80 2.35 -13.06
C ASP A 83 3.77 1.26 -11.95
N SER A 84 4.92 1.05 -11.32
CA SER A 84 5.07 0.05 -10.25
C SER A 84 4.17 0.34 -9.05
N LEU A 85 3.97 1.61 -8.69
CA LEU A 85 3.15 2.01 -7.56
C LEU A 85 1.67 1.76 -7.87
N LYS A 86 1.19 2.18 -9.05
CA LYS A 86 -0.20 1.93 -9.47
C LYS A 86 -0.48 0.43 -9.60
N LYS A 87 0.47 -0.39 -10.07
CA LYS A 87 0.35 -1.86 -10.05
C LYS A 87 0.16 -2.42 -8.64
N VAL A 88 0.97 -1.99 -7.68
CA VAL A 88 0.83 -2.44 -6.28
C VAL A 88 -0.54 -2.05 -5.73
N ARG A 89 -1.00 -0.83 -6.02
CA ARG A 89 -2.33 -0.36 -5.60
C ARG A 89 -3.46 -1.15 -6.25
N ILE A 90 -3.38 -1.45 -7.55
CA ILE A 90 -4.33 -2.32 -8.27
C ILE A 90 -4.34 -3.72 -7.65
N SER A 91 -3.18 -4.32 -7.40
CA SER A 91 -3.12 -5.66 -6.78
C SER A 91 -3.85 -5.67 -5.45
N ARG A 92 -3.51 -4.74 -4.56
CA ARG A 92 -4.11 -4.66 -3.23
C ARG A 92 -5.60 -4.34 -3.27
N PHE A 93 -6.04 -3.53 -4.25
CA PHE A 93 -7.46 -3.27 -4.50
C PHE A 93 -8.20 -4.56 -4.85
N ILE A 94 -7.67 -5.36 -5.79
CA ILE A 94 -8.25 -6.66 -6.18
C ILE A 94 -8.23 -7.66 -5.01
N ASP A 95 -7.13 -7.71 -4.25
CA ASP A 95 -6.97 -8.61 -3.09
C ASP A 95 -7.97 -8.32 -1.97
N ARG A 96 -8.37 -7.05 -1.83
CA ARG A 96 -9.29 -6.56 -0.78
C ARG A 96 -10.61 -6.09 -1.36
N TYR A 97 -10.95 -6.53 -2.57
CA TYR A 97 -12.14 -6.06 -3.25
C TYR A 97 -13.38 -6.62 -2.55
N HIS A 98 -14.00 -5.78 -1.73
CA HIS A 98 -15.23 -6.09 -1.01
C HIS A 98 -16.37 -5.28 -1.62
N TRP A 99 -17.41 -5.96 -2.13
CA TRP A 99 -18.62 -5.32 -2.67
C TRP A 99 -19.47 -4.60 -1.60
N ALA A 100 -19.05 -4.58 -0.33
CA ALA A 100 -19.71 -3.88 0.76
C ALA A 100 -20.02 -2.41 0.41
N GLU A 101 -19.12 -1.74 -0.33
CA GLU A 101 -19.30 -0.34 -0.75
C GLU A 101 -20.36 -0.14 -1.84
N ILE A 102 -20.79 -1.20 -2.53
CA ILE A 102 -21.65 -1.10 -3.73
C ILE A 102 -22.99 -1.84 -3.54
N LYS A 103 -23.03 -2.91 -2.74
CA LYS A 103 -24.23 -3.73 -2.49
C LYS A 103 -24.73 -3.71 -1.04
N GLY A 104 -24.09 -2.93 -0.17
CA GLY A 104 -24.46 -2.75 1.24
C GLY A 104 -23.78 -3.72 2.20
N ILE A 105 -23.85 -3.37 3.49
CA ILE A 105 -23.18 -4.05 4.62
C ILE A 105 -23.57 -5.55 4.73
N SER A 106 -24.75 -5.95 4.26
CA SER A 106 -25.18 -7.35 4.26
C SER A 106 -24.36 -8.27 3.34
N PHE A 107 -23.56 -7.72 2.43
CA PHE A 107 -22.62 -8.46 1.58
C PHE A 107 -21.17 -8.43 2.11
N ALA A 108 -20.92 -7.78 3.25
CA ALA A 108 -19.59 -7.37 3.67
C ALA A 108 -18.70 -8.49 4.24
N GLU A 109 -19.24 -9.61 4.71
CA GLU A 109 -18.45 -10.51 5.57
C GLU A 109 -17.81 -11.73 4.89
N ILE A 110 -18.11 -12.07 3.62
CA ILE A 110 -17.79 -13.46 3.16
C ILE A 110 -17.12 -13.58 1.77
N TYR A 111 -17.29 -12.63 0.84
CA TYR A 111 -16.95 -12.89 -0.57
C TYR A 111 -15.90 -11.93 -1.17
N GLY A 112 -14.85 -12.51 -1.74
CA GLY A 112 -13.85 -11.76 -2.54
C GLY A 112 -14.29 -11.58 -3.99
N ILE A 113 -13.45 -10.93 -4.81
CA ILE A 113 -13.73 -10.72 -6.23
C ILE A 113 -13.91 -12.01 -7.03
N HIS A 114 -13.17 -13.07 -6.66
CA HIS A 114 -13.29 -14.40 -7.27
C HIS A 114 -14.67 -15.00 -7.01
N ASP A 115 -15.17 -14.96 -5.77
CA ASP A 115 -16.49 -15.50 -5.45
C ASP A 115 -17.59 -14.70 -6.14
N THR A 116 -17.42 -13.38 -6.23
CA THR A 116 -18.46 -12.52 -6.79
C THR A 116 -18.58 -12.64 -8.32
N LEU A 117 -17.45 -12.85 -9.00
CA LEU A 117 -17.44 -13.02 -10.45
C LEU A 117 -17.63 -14.48 -10.87
N LEU A 118 -17.66 -15.44 -9.93
CA LEU A 118 -17.87 -16.85 -10.23
C LEU A 118 -19.30 -17.08 -10.75
N LEU A 119 -19.41 -17.53 -11.99
CA LEU A 119 -20.68 -17.88 -12.63
C LEU A 119 -21.04 -19.34 -12.41
N ASP A 120 -20.06 -20.24 -12.55
CA ASP A 120 -20.25 -21.68 -12.37
C ASP A 120 -18.93 -22.39 -12.06
N SER A 121 -18.99 -23.58 -11.46
CA SER A 121 -17.83 -24.42 -11.20
C SER A 121 -18.14 -25.91 -11.34
N TYR A 122 -17.13 -26.69 -11.74
CA TYR A 122 -17.26 -28.13 -11.93
C TYR A 122 -15.98 -28.85 -11.54
N TRP A 123 -16.07 -30.04 -10.95
CA TRP A 123 -14.89 -30.84 -10.63
C TRP A 123 -15.03 -32.32 -10.96
N GLU A 124 -13.89 -32.93 -11.28
CA GLU A 124 -13.72 -34.36 -11.55
C GLU A 124 -12.59 -34.90 -10.66
N LYS A 125 -12.86 -35.97 -9.91
CA LYS A 125 -11.88 -36.72 -9.14
C LYS A 125 -11.42 -37.90 -9.96
N TYR A 126 -10.13 -38.02 -10.17
CA TYR A 126 -9.47 -39.11 -10.88
C TYR A 126 -8.71 -39.98 -9.90
N ARG A 127 -8.77 -41.30 -10.09
CA ARG A 127 -7.85 -42.24 -9.43
C ARG A 127 -6.63 -42.43 -10.32
N LEU A 128 -5.45 -42.27 -9.73
CA LEU A 128 -4.17 -42.45 -10.43
C LEU A 128 -3.77 -43.94 -10.41
N SER A 129 -3.07 -44.40 -11.45
CA SER A 129 -2.56 -45.79 -11.53
C SER A 129 -1.65 -46.16 -10.38
N LYS A 130 -0.77 -45.23 -9.99
CA LYS A 130 0.25 -45.44 -8.94
C LYS A 130 -0.31 -45.25 -7.53
N GLY A 131 -1.63 -45.17 -7.38
CA GLY A 131 -2.29 -44.81 -6.12
C GLY A 131 -2.47 -43.29 -5.96
N GLY A 132 -3.40 -42.90 -5.09
CA GLY A 132 -3.76 -41.51 -4.86
C GLY A 132 -4.86 -40.97 -5.80
N TYR A 133 -5.19 -39.70 -5.58
CA TYR A 133 -6.27 -39.01 -6.29
C TYR A 133 -5.78 -37.69 -6.89
N LEU A 134 -6.42 -37.31 -7.99
CA LEU A 134 -6.21 -36.03 -8.65
C LEU A 134 -7.56 -35.37 -8.89
N PHE A 135 -7.72 -34.14 -8.43
CA PHE A 135 -8.92 -33.34 -8.64
C PHE A 135 -8.67 -32.32 -9.74
N LYS A 136 -9.41 -32.45 -10.84
CA LYS A 136 -9.50 -31.44 -11.89
C LYS A 136 -10.65 -30.50 -11.56
N PHE A 137 -10.35 -29.23 -11.34
CA PHE A 137 -11.34 -28.20 -11.04
C PHE A 137 -11.45 -27.21 -12.20
N HIS A 138 -12.67 -26.82 -12.51
CA HIS A 138 -13.04 -25.87 -13.54
C HIS A 138 -13.85 -24.75 -12.90
N ALA A 139 -13.54 -23.51 -13.24
CA ALA A 139 -14.32 -22.34 -12.85
C ALA A 139 -14.57 -21.44 -14.07
N LEU A 140 -15.77 -20.88 -14.11
CA LEU A 140 -16.22 -19.92 -15.11
C LEU A 140 -16.49 -18.59 -14.42
N TYR A 141 -15.85 -17.52 -14.88
CA TYR A 141 -15.98 -16.19 -14.30
C TYR A 141 -16.54 -15.16 -15.29
N ASN A 142 -17.32 -14.20 -14.78
CA ASN A 142 -17.78 -13.04 -15.51
C ASN A 142 -16.67 -11.99 -15.61
N CYS A 143 -15.86 -12.09 -16.67
CA CYS A 143 -14.90 -11.04 -17.06
C CYS A 143 -15.31 -10.39 -18.38
N SER A 144 -16.61 -10.12 -18.55
CA SER A 144 -17.07 -9.33 -19.69
C SER A 144 -16.37 -7.97 -19.71
N SER A 145 -16.24 -7.36 -20.90
CA SER A 145 -15.63 -6.03 -21.03
C SER A 145 -16.31 -5.00 -20.14
N GLU A 146 -17.62 -5.10 -19.94
CA GLU A 146 -18.40 -4.25 -19.05
C GLU A 146 -18.01 -4.40 -17.58
N GLU A 147 -17.89 -5.63 -17.07
CA GLU A 147 -17.47 -5.82 -15.67
C GLU A 147 -16.01 -5.43 -15.44
N ILE A 148 -15.13 -5.72 -16.40
CA ILE A 148 -13.74 -5.23 -16.34
C ILE A 148 -13.70 -3.71 -16.29
N GLU A 149 -14.51 -3.04 -17.10
CA GLU A 149 -14.59 -1.57 -17.12
C GLU A 149 -15.12 -1.01 -15.80
N LYS A 150 -16.14 -1.65 -15.23
CA LYS A 150 -16.70 -1.24 -13.94
C LYS A 150 -15.67 -1.35 -12.81
N ILE A 151 -14.93 -2.45 -12.74
CA ILE A 151 -13.85 -2.65 -11.75
C ILE A 151 -12.73 -1.62 -11.95
N ALA A 152 -12.34 -1.38 -13.21
CA ALA A 152 -11.33 -0.39 -13.56
C ALA A 152 -11.75 1.03 -13.13
N ASN A 153 -12.98 1.44 -13.43
CA ASN A 153 -13.53 2.74 -13.08
C ASN A 153 -13.63 2.93 -11.56
N GLN A 154 -14.02 1.91 -10.81
CA GLN A 154 -14.05 1.97 -9.35
C GLN A 154 -12.66 2.19 -8.76
N PHE A 155 -11.66 1.46 -9.27
CA PHE A 155 -10.28 1.68 -8.89
C PHE A 155 -9.83 3.11 -9.21
N GLU A 156 -10.10 3.61 -10.42
CA GLU A 156 -9.67 4.96 -10.81
C GLU A 156 -10.34 6.06 -9.98
N GLN A 157 -11.64 5.97 -9.73
CA GLN A 157 -12.35 6.94 -8.90
C GLN A 157 -11.76 7.00 -7.49
N LEU A 158 -11.46 5.84 -6.90
CA LEU A 158 -10.83 5.74 -5.60
C LEU A 158 -9.40 6.29 -5.63
N ASP A 159 -8.61 5.88 -6.63
CA ASP A 159 -7.21 6.29 -6.79
C ASP A 159 -7.10 7.79 -6.99
N THR A 160 -7.92 8.39 -7.86
CA THR A 160 -7.97 9.83 -8.09
C THR A 160 -8.40 10.57 -6.83
N ARG A 161 -9.43 10.10 -6.11
CA ARG A 161 -9.90 10.74 -4.89
C ARG A 161 -8.80 10.82 -3.82
N ILE A 162 -8.10 9.71 -3.57
CA ILE A 162 -7.05 9.67 -2.55
C ILE A 162 -5.80 10.42 -3.03
N THR A 163 -5.37 10.19 -4.27
CA THR A 163 -4.17 10.79 -4.85
C THR A 163 -4.29 12.31 -4.93
N SER A 164 -5.45 12.86 -5.32
CA SER A 164 -5.67 14.32 -5.35
C SER A 164 -5.51 15.01 -4.00
N ARG A 165 -5.72 14.29 -2.89
CA ARG A 165 -5.49 14.80 -1.53
C ARG A 165 -4.04 14.66 -1.07
N ILE A 166 -3.35 13.59 -1.50
CA ILE A 166 -1.98 13.29 -1.06
C ILE A 166 -0.91 14.02 -1.89
N GLU A 167 -1.07 14.13 -3.21
CA GLU A 167 -0.03 14.72 -4.09
C GLU A 167 0.32 16.18 -3.75
N PRO A 168 -0.63 17.07 -3.39
CA PRO A 168 -0.28 18.43 -3.01
C PRO A 168 0.63 18.46 -1.78
N ILE A 169 0.36 17.61 -0.79
CA ILE A 169 1.18 17.47 0.41
C ILE A 169 2.56 16.92 0.03
N ARG A 170 2.62 15.82 -0.72
CA ARG A 170 3.89 15.21 -1.15
C ARG A 170 4.76 16.18 -1.93
N THR A 171 4.17 16.94 -2.84
CA THR A 171 4.89 17.92 -3.65
C THR A 171 5.46 19.02 -2.78
N LYS A 172 4.64 19.56 -1.87
CA LYS A 172 5.05 20.63 -0.97
C LYS A 172 6.06 20.17 0.08
N MET A 173 6.05 18.91 0.51
CA MET A 173 7.06 18.32 1.42
C MET A 173 8.50 18.41 0.86
N LYS A 174 8.67 18.50 -0.46
CA LYS A 174 10.01 18.66 -1.09
C LYS A 174 10.57 20.08 -0.94
N GLY A 175 9.76 21.05 -0.53
CA GLY A 175 10.14 22.46 -0.38
C GLY A 175 10.54 22.85 1.04
N LYS A 176 10.85 24.14 1.22
CA LYS A 176 11.05 24.76 2.55
C LYS A 176 9.69 25.08 3.17
N ASN A 177 9.34 24.40 4.25
CA ASN A 177 8.04 24.51 4.88
C ASN A 177 8.13 25.14 6.28
N SER A 178 7.07 25.87 6.68
CA SER A 178 6.93 26.34 8.05
C SER A 178 6.52 25.19 8.98
N ILE A 179 6.81 25.34 10.27
CA ILE A 179 6.41 24.39 11.32
C ILE A 179 4.89 24.19 11.36
N SER A 180 4.14 25.28 11.23
CA SER A 180 2.67 25.25 11.20
C SER A 180 2.13 24.45 10.02
N TRP A 181 2.72 24.60 8.82
CA TRP A 181 2.33 23.79 7.68
C TRP A 181 2.65 22.30 7.89
N LEU A 182 3.77 21.97 8.53
CA LEU A 182 4.13 20.58 8.83
C LEU A 182 3.08 19.93 9.75
N PHE A 183 2.60 20.65 10.77
CA PHE A 183 1.50 20.15 11.62
C PHE A 183 0.19 19.99 10.83
N GLU A 184 -0.24 21.00 10.07
CA GLU A 184 -1.45 20.94 9.24
C GLU A 184 -1.41 19.78 8.23
N ALA A 185 -0.26 19.58 7.58
CA ALA A 185 -0.03 18.47 6.66
C ALA A 185 -0.13 17.12 7.38
N LYS A 186 0.42 17.01 8.59
CA LYS A 186 0.35 15.80 9.41
C LYS A 186 -1.10 15.46 9.77
N ASP A 187 -1.86 16.43 10.25
CA ASP A 187 -3.26 16.24 10.63
C ASP A 187 -4.11 15.87 9.42
N THR A 188 -3.85 16.51 8.28
CA THR A 188 -4.50 16.17 7.01
C THR A 188 -4.20 14.73 6.61
N LEU A 189 -2.95 14.28 6.73
CA LEU A 189 -2.57 12.89 6.43
C LEU A 189 -3.23 11.90 7.38
N PHE A 190 -3.36 12.20 8.67
CA PHE A 190 -4.14 11.37 9.61
C PHE A 190 -5.61 11.27 9.19
N SER A 191 -6.24 12.39 8.82
CA SER A 191 -7.64 12.38 8.33
C SER A 191 -7.81 11.57 7.04
N ILE A 192 -6.78 11.53 6.18
CA ILE A 192 -6.80 10.71 4.97
C ILE A 192 -6.62 9.24 5.37
N LEU A 193 -5.72 8.92 6.30
CA LEU A 193 -5.43 7.56 6.75
C LEU A 193 -6.68 6.86 7.31
N GLU A 194 -7.53 7.57 8.04
CA GLU A 194 -8.77 7.05 8.63
C GLU A 194 -9.75 6.48 7.59
N VAL A 195 -9.83 7.10 6.41
CA VAL A 195 -10.79 6.74 5.35
C VAL A 195 -10.13 6.09 4.14
N ALA A 196 -8.80 6.16 4.04
CA ALA A 196 -8.07 5.59 2.92
C ALA A 196 -8.08 4.07 3.02
N PRO A 197 -8.24 3.36 1.89
CA PRO A 197 -8.05 1.92 1.90
C PRO A 197 -6.60 1.59 2.22
N GLN A 198 -6.42 0.41 2.80
CA GLN A 198 -5.15 -0.08 3.33
C GLN A 198 -3.98 -0.09 2.34
N ASN A 199 -4.26 -0.10 1.04
CA ASN A 199 -3.23 -0.01 0.01
C ASN A 199 -2.48 1.33 -0.05
N TYR A 200 -3.01 2.39 0.58
CA TYR A 200 -2.35 3.70 0.71
C TYR A 200 -1.65 3.90 2.07
N HIS A 201 -1.92 3.04 3.06
CA HIS A 201 -1.49 3.26 4.45
C HIS A 201 0.02 3.37 4.57
N ASP A 202 0.80 2.45 3.99
CA ASP A 202 2.26 2.50 4.04
C ASP A 202 2.84 3.84 3.56
N ASN A 203 2.27 4.39 2.49
CA ASN A 203 2.71 5.64 1.88
C ASN A 203 2.36 6.85 2.75
N ILE A 204 1.12 6.88 3.26
CA ILE A 204 0.65 7.95 4.16
C ILE A 204 1.46 7.93 5.46
N LEU A 205 1.66 6.75 6.06
CA LEU A 205 2.46 6.57 7.27
C LEU A 205 3.91 7.01 7.05
N SER A 206 4.52 6.63 5.92
CA SER A 206 5.86 7.10 5.57
C SER A 206 5.96 8.62 5.47
N MET A 207 4.96 9.28 4.88
CA MET A 207 4.89 10.74 4.82
C MET A 207 4.73 11.37 6.21
N ILE A 208 3.90 10.79 7.07
CA ILE A 208 3.74 11.22 8.47
C ILE A 208 5.08 11.11 9.22
N THR A 209 5.75 9.95 9.13
CA THR A 209 7.05 9.73 9.75
C THR A 209 8.08 10.75 9.28
N GLN A 210 8.14 11.03 7.98
CA GLN A 210 9.05 12.05 7.44
C GLN A 210 8.74 13.46 7.98
N ILE A 211 7.47 13.81 8.17
CA ILE A 211 7.07 15.08 8.80
C ILE A 211 7.52 15.12 10.27
N GLU A 212 7.36 14.03 11.01
CA GLU A 212 7.77 13.93 12.41
C GLU A 212 9.28 14.04 12.58
N GLU A 213 10.05 13.39 11.71
CA GLU A 213 11.50 13.51 11.64
C GLU A 213 11.92 14.96 11.35
N ASN A 214 11.27 15.61 10.37
CA ASN A 214 11.51 17.02 10.05
C ASN A 214 11.25 17.94 11.25
N LEU A 215 10.13 17.74 11.96
CA LEU A 215 9.80 18.50 13.17
C LEU A 215 10.81 18.27 14.31
N ALA A 216 11.29 17.03 14.47
CA ALA A 216 12.23 16.67 15.53
C ALA A 216 13.57 17.41 15.37
N ILE A 217 14.06 17.57 14.15
CA ILE A 217 15.36 18.21 13.86
C ILE A 217 15.32 19.74 13.82
N VAL A 218 14.16 20.36 14.00
CA VAL A 218 14.05 21.83 14.03
C VAL A 218 14.82 22.39 15.22
N LYS A 219 15.66 23.39 14.95
CA LYS A 219 16.47 24.10 15.94
C LYS A 219 16.12 25.59 15.96
N ILE A 220 16.31 26.20 17.12
CA ILE A 220 16.31 27.66 17.27
C ILE A 220 17.77 28.10 17.35
N GLU A 221 18.13 29.03 16.49
CA GLU A 221 19.46 29.64 16.46
C GLU A 221 19.36 31.11 16.82
N ILE A 222 20.19 31.53 17.78
CA ILE A 222 20.23 32.93 18.20
C ILE A 222 21.12 33.69 17.22
N VAL A 223 20.53 34.69 16.57
CA VAL A 223 21.19 35.53 15.56
C VAL A 223 21.81 36.75 16.23
N ARG A 224 21.12 37.32 17.21
CA ARG A 224 21.60 38.48 17.98
C ARG A 224 21.05 38.42 19.39
N ARG A 225 21.91 38.75 20.36
CA ARG A 225 21.57 38.78 21.78
C ARG A 225 22.03 40.10 22.38
N GLU A 226 21.11 40.83 23.00
CA GLU A 226 21.36 42.06 23.73
C GLU A 226 20.62 42.05 25.07
N LYS A 227 20.88 43.06 25.91
CA LYS A 227 20.28 43.16 27.25
C LYS A 227 18.75 43.28 27.21
N SER A 228 18.20 43.87 26.16
CA SER A 228 16.77 44.19 26.01
C SER A 228 16.07 43.39 24.93
N PHE A 229 16.80 42.63 24.10
CA PHE A 229 16.16 41.75 23.11
C PHE A 229 17.03 40.56 22.70
N ILE A 230 16.35 39.50 22.25
CA ILE A 230 16.95 38.37 21.55
C ILE A 230 16.27 38.23 20.20
N LYS A 231 17.08 38.16 19.14
CA LYS A 231 16.63 37.81 17.79
C LYS A 231 17.07 36.40 17.47
N PHE A 232 16.14 35.56 17.08
CA PHE A 232 16.42 34.17 16.70
C PHE A 232 15.78 33.82 15.36
N GLN A 233 16.25 32.72 14.78
CA GLN A 233 15.71 32.10 13.59
C GLN A 233 15.46 30.61 13.84
N ALA A 234 14.60 30.00 13.03
CA ALA A 234 14.37 28.57 13.05
C ALA A 234 15.09 27.91 11.86
N THR A 235 15.78 26.81 12.11
CA THR A 235 16.46 26.02 11.07
C THR A 235 16.03 24.56 11.10
N MET A 236 16.04 23.93 9.92
CA MET A 236 15.75 22.51 9.72
C MET A 236 16.80 21.97 8.75
N ASN A 237 17.57 20.96 9.17
CA ASN A 237 18.75 20.48 8.41
C ASN A 237 19.70 21.61 7.98
N GLY A 238 19.94 22.58 8.87
CA GLY A 238 20.81 23.73 8.59
C GLY A 238 20.24 24.76 7.61
N SER A 239 19.03 24.53 7.07
CA SER A 239 18.34 25.50 6.23
C SER A 239 17.36 26.34 7.05
N LEU A 240 17.34 27.64 6.79
CA LEU A 240 16.36 28.58 7.35
C LEU A 240 14.93 28.18 6.94
N ILE A 241 14.02 28.13 7.92
CA ILE A 241 12.59 27.91 7.69
C ILE A 241 11.75 29.13 8.11
N PRO A 242 10.65 29.41 7.40
CA PRO A 242 9.83 30.58 7.68
C PRO A 242 9.05 30.42 9.00
N ILE A 243 9.06 31.46 9.82
CA ILE A 243 8.25 31.56 11.04
C ILE A 243 7.02 32.40 10.68
N ARG A 244 5.91 31.74 10.37
CA ARG A 244 4.68 32.42 9.92
C ARG A 244 3.76 32.82 11.08
N ASP A 245 3.76 32.01 12.13
CA ASP A 245 2.89 32.19 13.29
C ASP A 245 3.67 32.77 14.46
N LYS A 246 3.06 33.75 15.15
CA LYS A 246 3.64 34.40 16.33
C LYS A 246 3.89 33.35 17.42
N PRO A 247 5.16 33.07 17.80
CA PRO A 247 5.44 32.09 18.82
C PRO A 247 4.89 32.54 20.16
N LYS A 248 4.45 31.58 20.97
CA LYS A 248 4.18 31.83 22.38
C LYS A 248 5.50 31.76 23.13
N VAL A 249 5.85 32.85 23.81
CA VAL A 249 7.10 32.97 24.54
C VAL A 249 6.78 33.18 26.01
N SER A 250 7.44 32.44 26.88
CA SER A 250 7.34 32.58 28.33
C SER A 250 8.71 32.56 28.97
N SER A 251 8.86 33.25 30.10
CA SER A 251 10.06 33.26 30.92
C SER A 251 9.67 33.21 32.39
N THR A 252 10.54 32.64 33.22
CA THR A 252 10.40 32.58 34.67
C THR A 252 10.88 33.85 35.36
N CYS A 253 11.78 34.63 34.74
CA CYS A 253 12.41 35.80 35.36
C CYS A 253 12.28 37.10 34.53
N ALA A 254 12.21 37.00 33.19
CA ALA A 254 12.16 38.18 32.33
C ALA A 254 10.72 38.60 32.02
N LYS A 255 10.44 39.90 32.10
CA LYS A 255 9.17 40.45 31.65
C LYS A 255 9.24 40.69 30.14
N ILE A 256 8.50 39.88 29.37
CA ILE A 256 8.41 40.02 27.92
C ILE A 256 7.55 41.26 27.60
N THR A 257 8.10 42.20 26.83
CA THR A 257 7.41 43.44 26.43
C THR A 257 6.80 43.31 25.05
N ASN A 258 7.49 42.63 24.13
CA ASN A 258 7.02 42.43 22.77
C ASN A 258 7.60 41.14 22.15
N VAL A 259 6.85 40.57 21.21
CA VAL A 259 7.32 39.49 20.34
C VAL A 259 6.89 39.86 18.92
N SER A 260 7.85 40.04 18.02
CA SER A 260 7.62 40.43 16.63
C SER A 260 8.26 39.44 15.66
N ILE A 261 7.66 39.29 14.49
CA ILE A 261 8.15 38.42 13.42
C ILE A 261 8.51 39.27 12.21
N THR A 262 9.62 38.94 11.56
CA THR A 262 9.99 39.47 10.26
C THR A 262 10.47 38.32 9.38
N GLU A 263 9.57 37.81 8.53
CA GLU A 263 9.73 36.65 7.64
C GLU A 263 10.29 35.37 8.28
N ASN A 264 11.60 35.35 8.54
CA ASN A 264 12.35 34.20 9.04
C ASN A 264 12.92 34.41 10.45
N PHE A 265 12.76 35.61 10.99
CA PHE A 265 13.27 35.98 12.30
C PHE A 265 12.14 36.28 13.27
N CYS A 266 12.35 35.93 14.52
CA CYS A 266 11.53 36.37 15.63
C CYS A 266 12.40 37.17 16.60
N THR A 267 11.90 38.32 17.03
CA THR A 267 12.53 39.17 18.04
C THR A 267 11.69 39.17 19.29
N ILE A 268 12.31 38.81 20.41
CA ILE A 268 11.73 38.89 21.76
C ILE A 268 12.35 40.10 22.43
N GLU A 269 11.52 41.09 22.75
CA GLU A 269 11.92 42.23 23.58
C GLU A 269 11.52 41.96 25.03
N PHE A 270 12.42 42.26 25.97
CA PHE A 270 12.21 41.92 27.37
C PHE A 270 12.99 42.81 28.34
N ASP A 271 12.54 42.79 29.59
CA ASP A 271 13.23 43.35 30.74
C ASP A 271 13.76 42.21 31.62
N SER A 272 15.09 42.15 31.76
CA SER A 272 15.82 41.09 32.47
C SER A 272 16.33 41.50 33.86
N ARG A 273 15.84 42.61 34.43
CA ARG A 273 16.31 43.12 35.74
C ARG A 273 16.22 42.12 36.90
N TYR A 274 15.30 41.16 36.81
CA TYR A 274 15.09 40.13 37.84
C TYR A 274 15.72 38.76 37.49
N CYS A 275 16.45 38.66 36.38
CA CYS A 275 17.11 37.43 35.96
C CYS A 275 18.53 37.33 36.50
N LEU A 276 18.89 36.15 37.03
CA LEU A 276 20.21 35.89 37.58
C LEU A 276 21.06 35.12 36.56
N LYS A 277 22.28 35.58 36.27
CA LYS A 277 23.21 34.91 35.34
C LYS A 277 23.55 33.46 35.72
N GLN A 278 23.50 33.15 37.01
CA GLN A 278 23.90 31.87 37.57
C GLN A 278 22.74 30.87 37.62
N ASP A 279 21.51 31.32 37.35
CA ASP A 279 20.33 30.47 37.36
C ASP A 279 20.17 29.78 35.99
N PRO A 280 20.30 28.44 35.93
CA PRO A 280 20.16 27.69 34.68
C PRO A 280 18.74 27.72 34.12
N GLU A 281 17.72 28.10 34.91
CA GLU A 281 16.35 28.25 34.46
C GLU A 281 16.04 29.65 33.89
N SER A 282 16.99 30.59 33.97
CA SER A 282 16.85 31.93 33.41
C SER A 282 16.92 31.93 31.88
N GLY A 283 15.80 31.54 31.27
CA GLY A 283 15.63 31.38 29.82
C GLY A 283 14.22 31.73 29.34
N PHE A 284 14.03 31.64 28.02
CA PHE A 284 12.73 31.65 27.37
C PHE A 284 12.35 30.24 26.94
N LYS A 285 11.11 29.85 27.22
CA LYS A 285 10.42 28.73 26.58
C LYS A 285 9.65 29.28 25.38
N ILE A 286 9.97 28.79 24.20
CA ILE A 286 9.42 29.21 22.92
C ILE A 286 8.61 28.05 22.36
N ASP A 287 7.33 28.29 22.15
CA ASP A 287 6.41 27.36 21.50
C ASP A 287 6.19 27.85 20.06
N LEU A 288 6.83 27.16 19.10
CA LEU A 288 6.72 27.42 17.66
C LEU A 288 5.62 26.56 17.03
N GLY A 289 4.58 27.17 16.46
CA GLY A 289 3.48 26.44 15.83
C GLY A 289 2.17 27.23 15.86
N ALA A 290 1.09 26.58 15.43
CA ALA A 290 -0.25 27.15 15.36
C ALA A 290 -1.28 26.25 16.05
N GLY A 291 -2.29 26.87 16.66
CA GLY A 291 -3.41 26.17 17.30
C GLY A 291 -2.98 25.31 18.49
N ASN A 292 -3.33 24.02 18.43
CA ASN A 292 -3.07 23.03 19.48
C ASN A 292 -1.70 22.35 19.35
N HIS A 293 -0.97 22.64 18.26
CA HIS A 293 0.33 22.03 18.00
C HIS A 293 1.45 23.06 18.13
N ALA A 294 2.42 22.75 18.98
CA ALA A 294 3.59 23.58 19.17
C ALA A 294 4.84 22.74 19.36
N LEU A 295 5.90 23.15 18.70
CA LEU A 295 7.25 22.68 18.93
C LEU A 295 7.89 23.54 20.03
N ARG A 296 8.08 22.95 21.21
CA ARG A 296 8.70 23.62 22.34
C ARG A 296 10.23 23.59 22.23
N ARG A 297 10.85 24.75 22.42
CA ARG A 297 12.31 24.94 22.48
C ARG A 297 12.65 25.93 23.59
N SER A 298 13.88 25.86 24.08
CA SER A 298 14.38 26.76 25.11
C SER A 298 15.59 27.52 24.62
N ILE A 299 15.69 28.79 25.00
CA ILE A 299 16.90 29.61 24.83
C ILE A 299 17.25 30.26 26.16
N LEU A 300 18.54 30.32 26.49
CA LEU A 300 19.00 31.04 27.68
C LEU A 300 18.95 32.55 27.44
N ILE A 301 18.78 33.34 28.50
CA ILE A 301 18.82 34.82 28.45
C ILE A 301 20.25 35.34 28.46
N PHE A 302 21.16 34.66 29.19
CA PHE A 302 22.59 34.96 29.27
C PHE A 302 23.47 33.95 28.54
#